data_AF-A0A7K4TJX0-F1
#
_entry.id   AF-A0A7K4TJX0-F1
#
_cell.length_a   1.000
_cell.length_b   1.000
_cell.length_c   1.000
_cell.angle_alpha   90.00
_cell.angle_beta   90.00
_cell.angle_gamma   90.00
#
_symmetry.space_group_name_H-M   'P 1'
#
loop_
_entity.id
_entity.type
_entity.pdbx_description
1 polymer ?
#
loop_
_entity_poly.entity_id
_entity_poly.type
_entity_poly.pdbx_seq_one_letter_code
_entity_poly.pdbx_strand_id
1 'polypeptide(L)'
;RAGEHSLALLTGQEQYAVAVDVVVHPGFDALEGDSSYAHDLMLLRVEPPFKITPYVQPLALPRSPPATGTNCTVMGWGTTTSPQGRCREGTQMS
;
A
#
# COMPACT_ATOMS: atom_id res chain seq x y z
N ARG A 1 12.13 -2.85 -3.52
CA ARG A 1 12.48 -2.51 -4.92
C ARG A 1 11.55 -1.39 -5.36
N ALA A 2 11.99 -0.51 -6.25
CA ALA A 2 11.16 0.55 -6.86
C ALA A 2 11.35 0.55 -8.39
N GLY A 3 10.42 1.13 -9.15
CA GLY A 3 10.50 1.19 -10.61
C GLY A 3 10.14 -0.12 -11.32
N GLU A 4 9.43 -1.00 -10.64
CA GLU A 4 9.08 -2.33 -11.11
C GLU A 4 7.77 -2.32 -11.93
N HIS A 5 7.73 -3.11 -13.00
CA HIS A 5 6.53 -3.38 -13.79
C HIS A 5 6.21 -4.88 -13.88
N SER A 6 7.23 -5.74 -13.88
CA SER A 6 7.09 -7.19 -14.04
C SER A 6 8.00 -7.92 -13.06
N LEU A 7 7.42 -8.60 -12.10
CA LEU A 7 8.18 -9.38 -11.10
C LEU A 7 9.04 -10.50 -11.70
N ALA A 8 8.77 -10.90 -12.94
CA ALA A 8 9.49 -11.97 -13.63
C ALA A 8 10.65 -11.47 -14.51
N LEU A 9 10.67 -10.19 -14.88
CA LEU A 9 11.58 -9.65 -15.90
C LEU A 9 12.33 -8.43 -15.37
N LEU A 10 13.65 -8.41 -15.51
CA LEU A 10 14.46 -7.23 -15.22
C LEU A 10 14.54 -6.35 -16.46
N THR A 11 13.98 -5.14 -16.37
CA THR A 11 13.95 -4.16 -17.47
C THR A 11 15.09 -3.15 -17.39
N GLY A 12 15.80 -3.10 -16.26
CA GLY A 12 16.89 -2.17 -15.99
C GLY A 12 16.44 -0.86 -15.34
N GLN A 13 15.13 -0.67 -15.13
CA GLN A 13 14.57 0.49 -14.42
C GLN A 13 14.41 0.25 -12.92
N GLU A 14 14.59 -1.00 -12.48
CA GLU A 14 14.38 -1.41 -11.11
C GLU A 14 15.52 -0.90 -10.21
N GLN A 15 15.15 -0.32 -9.08
CA GLN A 15 16.08 0.11 -8.05
C GLN A 15 15.95 -0.74 -6.79
N TYR A 16 17.09 -1.03 -6.18
CA TYR A 16 17.23 -1.89 -5.01
C TYR A 16 17.69 -1.05 -3.83
N ALA A 17 17.00 -1.21 -2.71
CA ALA A 17 17.36 -0.64 -1.43
C ALA A 17 16.95 -1.62 -0.33
N VAL A 18 17.68 -1.61 0.77
CA VAL A 18 17.37 -2.39 1.97
C VAL A 18 16.67 -1.50 2.98
N ALA A 19 15.70 -2.04 3.70
CA ALA A 19 15.12 -1.35 4.85
C ALA A 19 16.13 -1.38 6.00
N VAL A 20 16.56 -0.21 6.44
CA VAL A 20 17.54 -0.04 7.54
C VAL A 20 16.86 0.39 8.85
N ASP A 21 15.58 0.78 8.78
CA ASP A 21 14.78 1.10 9.94
C ASP A 21 13.30 0.85 9.65
N VAL A 22 12.54 0.50 10.69
CA VAL A 22 11.11 0.21 10.61
C VAL A 22 10.41 0.97 11.75
N VAL A 23 9.54 1.91 11.38
CA VAL A 23 8.77 2.72 12.33
C VAL A 23 7.30 2.35 12.20
N VAL A 24 6.79 1.58 13.16
CA VAL A 24 5.38 1.17 13.24
C VAL A 24 4.56 2.30 13.87
N HIS A 25 3.32 2.50 13.41
CA HIS A 25 2.44 3.48 14.03
C HIS A 25 2.21 3.14 15.52
N PRO A 26 2.37 4.10 16.45
CA PRO A 26 2.33 3.83 17.89
C PRO A 26 0.96 3.35 18.40
N GLY A 27 -0.11 3.66 17.66
CA GLY A 27 -1.47 3.19 17.94
C GLY A 27 -1.84 1.86 17.27
N PHE A 28 -0.90 1.18 16.61
CA PHE A 28 -1.16 -0.16 16.08
C PHE A 28 -1.25 -1.15 17.24
N ASP A 29 -2.45 -1.65 17.52
CA ASP A 29 -2.70 -2.64 18.55
C ASP A 29 -2.79 -4.04 17.93
N ALA A 30 -1.68 -4.79 18.01
CA ALA A 30 -1.61 -6.16 17.53
C ALA A 30 -2.08 -7.21 18.56
N LEU A 31 -2.36 -6.79 19.81
CA LEU A 31 -2.44 -7.69 20.96
C LEU A 31 -3.87 -7.95 21.44
N GLU A 32 -4.82 -7.05 21.18
CA GLU A 32 -6.16 -7.10 21.80
C GLU A 32 -7.26 -7.73 20.93
N GLY A 33 -6.92 -8.64 19.99
CA GLY A 33 -7.93 -9.35 19.18
C GLY A 33 -8.87 -8.43 18.37
N ASP A 34 -8.55 -7.14 18.32
CA ASP A 34 -9.32 -6.14 17.62
C ASP A 34 -9.09 -6.30 16.12
N SER A 35 -10.15 -6.69 15.43
CA SER A 35 -10.15 -6.91 13.98
C SER A 35 -10.32 -5.59 13.20
N SER A 36 -10.18 -4.43 13.86
CA SER A 36 -10.51 -3.13 13.29
C SER A 36 -9.57 -2.66 12.18
N TYR A 37 -8.40 -3.29 12.00
CA TYR A 37 -7.31 -2.81 11.14
C TYR A 37 -6.96 -1.33 11.42
N ALA A 38 -7.30 -0.82 12.61
CA ALA A 38 -7.03 0.54 12.99
C ALA A 38 -5.51 0.74 13.07
N HIS A 39 -5.04 1.86 12.54
CA HIS A 39 -3.63 2.24 12.56
C HIS A 39 -2.68 1.21 11.90
N ASP A 40 -3.18 0.38 10.99
CA ASP A 40 -2.38 -0.54 10.19
C ASP A 40 -1.54 0.22 9.13
N LEU A 41 -0.47 0.86 9.60
CA LEU A 41 0.52 1.58 8.79
C LEU A 41 1.90 1.55 9.44
N MET A 42 2.94 1.54 8.61
CA MET A 42 4.34 1.66 9.03
C MET A 42 5.18 2.42 8.00
N LEU A 43 6.29 2.99 8.44
CA LEU A 43 7.29 3.63 7.58
C LEU A 43 8.56 2.79 7.54
N LEU A 44 9.16 2.69 6.35
CA LEU A 44 10.46 2.06 6.14
C LEU A 44 11.48 3.11 5.74
N ARG A 45 12.59 3.21 6.48
CA ARG A 45 13.76 3.97 6.03
C ARG A 45 14.63 3.04 5.20
N VAL A 46 15.02 3.47 4.00
CA VAL A 46 15.76 2.63 3.05
C VAL A 46 17.12 3.21 2.69
N GLU A 47 18.10 2.33 2.46
CA GLU A 47 19.42 2.69 1.94
C GLU A 47 19.86 1.76 0.80
N PRO A 48 20.53 2.29 -0.26
CA PRO A 48 20.67 3.73 -0.53
C PRO A 48 19.31 4.38 -0.84
N PRO A 49 19.18 5.71 -0.71
CA PRO A 49 17.96 6.39 -1.12
C PRO A 49 17.68 6.16 -2.60
N PHE A 50 16.41 5.99 -2.95
CA PHE A 50 16.01 5.83 -4.34
C PHE A 50 16.31 7.11 -5.14
N LYS A 51 16.84 6.91 -6.36
CA LYS A 51 17.01 8.00 -7.32
C LYS A 51 15.68 8.28 -7.99
N ILE A 52 15.30 9.55 -8.07
CA ILE A 52 14.09 9.96 -8.76
C ILE A 52 14.31 9.85 -10.28
N THR A 53 13.43 9.11 -10.95
CA THR A 53 13.46 8.84 -12.39
C THR A 53 12.04 8.82 -12.94
N PRO A 54 11.80 8.81 -14.26
CA PRO A 54 10.45 8.67 -14.81
C PRO A 54 9.68 7.43 -14.31
N TYR A 55 10.37 6.41 -13.79
CA TYR A 55 9.77 5.16 -13.28
C TYR A 55 9.74 5.10 -11.74
N VAL A 56 10.43 6.01 -11.06
CA VAL A 56 10.47 6.10 -9.60
C VAL A 56 10.17 7.53 -9.18
N GLN A 57 8.94 7.77 -8.73
CA GLN A 57 8.45 9.07 -8.29
C GLN A 57 7.78 8.96 -6.92
N PRO A 58 7.94 9.96 -6.03
CA PRO A 58 7.22 10.00 -4.78
C PRO A 58 5.74 10.33 -5.03
N LEU A 59 4.86 9.72 -4.23
CA LEU A 59 3.45 10.08 -4.21
C LEU A 59 3.22 11.17 -3.15
N ALA A 60 2.49 12.22 -3.51
CA ALA A 60 2.13 13.28 -2.58
C ALA A 60 1.14 12.77 -1.52
N LEU A 61 1.37 13.13 -0.26
CA LEU A 61 0.45 12.81 0.82
C LEU A 61 -0.86 13.60 0.68
N PRO A 62 -2.01 12.98 0.97
CA PRO A 62 -3.28 13.70 1.00
C PRO A 62 -3.27 14.75 2.10
N ARG A 63 -3.85 15.92 1.81
CA ARG A 63 -3.99 17.02 2.79
C ARG A 63 -5.36 17.03 3.47
N SER A 64 -6.32 16.33 2.90
CA SER A 64 -7.69 16.20 3.40
C SER A 64 -8.30 14.88 2.93
N PRO A 65 -9.35 14.38 3.61
CA PRO A 65 -10.11 13.23 3.14
C PRO A 65 -10.71 13.48 1.74
N PRO A 66 -10.81 12.44 0.88
CA PRO A 66 -11.51 12.55 -0.41
C PRO A 66 -13.02 12.69 -0.20
N ALA A 67 -13.70 13.31 -1.17
CA ALA A 67 -15.16 13.38 -1.17
C ALA A 67 -15.78 12.02 -1.53
N THR A 68 -17.01 11.77 -1.08
CA THR A 68 -17.78 10.57 -1.46
C THR A 68 -17.97 10.53 -2.98
N GLY A 69 -17.75 9.35 -3.59
CA GLY A 69 -17.83 9.18 -5.04
C GLY A 69 -16.55 9.54 -5.80
N THR A 70 -15.45 9.88 -5.10
CA THR A 70 -14.14 10.07 -5.75
C THR A 70 -13.68 8.77 -6.39
N ASN A 71 -13.33 8.82 -7.69
CA ASN A 71 -12.72 7.68 -8.37
C ASN A 71 -11.29 7.47 -7.86
N CYS A 72 -11.02 6.25 -7.41
CA CYS A 72 -9.70 5.83 -6.91
C CYS A 72 -9.10 4.79 -7.86
N THR A 73 -7.77 4.76 -7.95
CA THR A 73 -7.04 3.74 -8.70
C THR A 73 -6.19 2.92 -7.74
N VAL A 74 -6.36 1.60 -7.78
CA VAL A 74 -5.58 0.64 -6.99
C VAL A 74 -4.71 -0.16 -7.95
N MET A 75 -3.43 -0.31 -7.63
CA MET A 75 -2.44 -0.99 -8.47
C MET A 75 -1.59 -1.95 -7.63
N GLY A 76 -1.21 -3.08 -8.21
CA GLY A 76 -0.33 -4.06 -7.56
C GLY A 76 -0.32 -5.40 -8.29
N TRP A 77 0.53 -6.32 -7.81
CA TRP A 77 0.65 -7.70 -8.33
C TRP A 77 0.04 -8.74 -7.37
N GLY A 78 -0.80 -8.30 -6.43
CA GLY A 78 -1.49 -9.19 -5.49
C GLY A 78 -2.57 -10.03 -6.18
N THR A 79 -3.14 -10.98 -5.45
CA THR A 79 -4.28 -11.77 -5.94
C THR A 79 -5.51 -10.88 -6.10
N THR A 80 -6.23 -11.04 -7.21
CA THR A 80 -7.53 -10.39 -7.42
C THR A 80 -8.69 -11.19 -6.81
N THR A 81 -8.39 -12.37 -6.27
CA THR A 81 -9.34 -13.21 -5.54
C THR A 81 -9.18 -13.00 -4.04
N SER A 82 -10.29 -12.86 -3.33
CA SER A 82 -10.31 -12.93 -1.88
C SER A 82 -10.26 -14.41 -1.43
N PRO A 83 -9.55 -14.75 -0.33
CA PRO A 83 -9.90 -15.95 0.43
C PRO A 83 -11.37 -15.77 0.85
N GLN A 84 -12.22 -16.80 0.70
CA GLN A 84 -13.67 -16.65 0.69
C GLN A 84 -14.24 -15.91 1.92
N GLY A 85 -14.33 -14.58 1.84
CA GLY A 85 -15.15 -13.72 2.65
C GLY A 85 -16.28 -13.25 1.76
N ARG A 86 -17.50 -13.78 1.98
CA ARG A 86 -18.70 -13.25 1.31
C ARG A 86 -18.79 -11.76 1.63
N CYS A 87 -18.59 -10.88 0.65
CA CYS A 87 -19.25 -9.58 0.69
C CYS A 87 -20.74 -9.90 0.79
N ARG A 88 -21.32 -9.75 1.98
CA ARG A 88 -22.77 -9.83 2.12
C ARG A 88 -23.32 -8.62 1.37
N GLU A 89 -23.87 -8.89 0.20
CA GLU A 89 -24.67 -7.95 -0.57
C GLU A 89 -25.79 -7.46 0.35
N GLY A 90 -25.62 -6.23 0.84
CA GLY A 90 -26.59 -5.55 1.68
C GLY A 90 -27.81 -5.22 0.85
N THR A 91 -28.92 -5.83 1.25
CA THR A 91 -30.30 -5.67 0.82
C THR A 91 -30.67 -4.27 0.32
N GLN A 92 -31.30 -4.26 -0.85
CA GLN A 92 -32.10 -3.19 -1.42
C GLN A 92 -33.21 -2.73 -0.44
N MET A 93 -33.20 -1.46 -0.02
CA MET A 93 -34.33 -0.67 0.51
C MET A 93 -33.95 0.81 0.25
N SER A 94 -34.72 1.71 -0.36
CA SER A 94 -36.14 1.80 -0.73
C SER A 94 -36.27 2.48 -2.10
#